data_AF-A0A952U3T6-F1
#
_entry.id   AF-A0A952U3T6-F1
#
_cell.length_a   1.000
_cell.length_b   1.000
_cell.length_c   1.000
_cell.angle_alpha   90.00
_cell.angle_beta   90.00
_cell.angle_gamma   90.00
#
_symmetry.space_group_name_H-M   'P 1'
#
loop_
_entity.id
_entity.type
_entity.pdbx_description
1 polymer ?
#
loop_
_entity_poly.entity_id
_entity_poly.type
_entity_poly.pdbx_seq_one_letter_code
_entity_poly.pdbx_strand_id
1 'polypeptide(L)'
;MANDEFPVLTQILLGSGLITRDDLEDYKMIAKDLKIPVTQAIMNSGLINANNLKTAQDALELVNKQQITPDIAIRSLRVALQKNLPLAAAIKSVKDMHQRTQVVVSASNDLTNLLMKAEMLTQQELGRLFVRSVESSLMLGQLLVLEDLISTEGLLAALHAVLMKREQELPEADAVKGLVHSNAQKISFEQALFELGLFKHPDAKTTRVGELCLMAGIITREILAECLEVELFKKKQFGQILLERGLLSTEQLEAAIQLQSAISNDTLQPYQAAKALHAVVKEDKNVYAAMADFHGKNNDDNTRLGDLLTEAGVCDKEKLESVVTKNPDSPIRVGSTLLKAGVIDESTLYSALRLQTSLRLGYLSREKTVELLKYCNDNKASVEKAFHDNHTYVPSRMQWTWV
;
A
#
# COMPACT_ATOMS: atom_id res chain seq x y z
N MET A 1 30.31 -3.68 25.31
CA MET A 1 29.10 -4.51 25.54
C MET A 1 27.88 -3.59 25.44
N ALA A 2 27.33 -3.36 24.25
CA ALA A 2 26.08 -2.58 24.03
C ALA A 2 25.62 -2.59 22.55
N ASN A 3 25.80 -3.68 21.79
CA ASN A 3 25.52 -3.67 20.34
C ASN A 3 24.41 -4.62 19.86
N ASP A 4 23.84 -5.48 20.72
CA ASP A 4 22.78 -6.43 20.33
C ASP A 4 21.35 -5.97 20.65
N GLU A 5 21.16 -4.91 21.45
CA GLU A 5 19.81 -4.42 21.83
C GLU A 5 19.18 -3.48 20.79
N PHE A 6 20.01 -2.83 19.98
CA PHE A 6 19.57 -1.82 19.03
C PHE A 6 18.69 -2.36 17.88
N PRO A 7 18.97 -3.53 17.28
CA PRO A 7 18.14 -4.08 16.20
C PRO A 7 16.72 -4.39 16.69
N VAL A 8 16.59 -5.00 17.87
CA VAL A 8 15.32 -5.46 18.41
C VAL A 8 14.45 -4.29 18.87
N LEU A 9 15.03 -3.28 19.51
CA LEU A 9 14.28 -2.08 19.88
C LEU A 9 13.83 -1.27 18.66
N THR A 10 14.68 -1.16 17.64
CA THR A 10 14.33 -0.53 16.36
C THR A 10 13.18 -1.28 15.68
N GLN A 11 13.22 -2.61 15.68
CA GLN A 11 12.13 -3.45 15.18
C GLN A 11 10.83 -3.24 15.98
N ILE A 12 10.90 -3.13 17.30
CA ILE A 12 9.72 -2.87 18.14
C ILE A 12 9.14 -1.50 17.85
N LEU A 13 9.96 -0.47 17.67
CA LEU A 13 9.52 0.90 17.44
C LEU A 13 8.93 1.09 16.03
N LEU A 14 9.59 0.58 14.99
CA LEU A 14 9.05 0.56 13.63
C LEU A 14 7.79 -0.30 13.54
N GLY A 15 7.87 -1.52 14.09
CA GLY A 15 6.78 -2.48 14.07
C GLY A 15 5.55 -2.02 14.86
N SER A 16 5.72 -1.24 15.93
CA SER A 16 4.60 -0.66 16.68
C SER A 16 3.98 0.58 16.02
N GLY A 17 4.65 1.16 15.01
CA GLY A 17 4.23 2.40 14.35
C GLY A 17 4.55 3.66 15.18
N LEU A 18 5.44 3.55 16.17
CA LEU A 18 5.87 4.69 16.99
C LEU A 18 6.90 5.59 16.28
N ILE A 19 7.61 5.05 15.29
CA ILE A 19 8.66 5.72 14.52
C ILE A 19 8.52 5.31 13.05
N THR A 20 8.71 6.23 12.11
CA THR A 20 8.78 5.92 10.67
C THR A 20 10.21 5.65 10.20
N ARG A 21 10.39 5.12 8.98
CA ARG A 21 11.74 4.85 8.45
C ARG A 21 12.55 6.15 8.27
N ASP A 22 11.88 7.24 7.90
CA ASP A 22 12.50 8.56 7.72
C ASP A 22 12.95 9.14 9.06
N ASP A 23 12.09 9.09 10.08
CA ASP A 23 12.46 9.51 11.45
C ASP A 23 13.68 8.74 11.96
N LEU A 24 13.77 7.43 11.66
CA LEU A 24 14.89 6.60 12.08
C LEU A 24 16.22 7.02 11.42
N GLU A 25 16.19 7.46 10.17
CA GLU A 25 17.39 7.97 9.48
C GLU A 25 17.84 9.30 10.09
N ASP A 26 16.91 10.19 10.39
CA ASP A 26 17.17 11.44 11.10
C ASP A 26 17.79 11.18 12.48
N TYR A 27 17.26 10.22 13.24
CA TYR A 27 17.81 9.86 14.55
C TYR A 27 19.20 9.22 14.46
N LYS A 28 19.48 8.45 13.41
CA LYS A 28 20.84 7.91 13.17
C LYS A 28 21.82 9.03 12.85
N MET A 29 21.39 10.06 12.12
CA MET A 29 22.21 11.22 11.81
C MET A 29 22.52 12.04 13.07
N ILE A 30 21.49 12.35 13.87
CA ILE A 30 21.61 13.07 15.15
C ILE A 30 22.49 12.30 16.15
N ALA A 31 22.32 10.98 16.25
CA ALA A 31 23.13 10.13 17.11
C ALA A 31 24.61 10.13 16.73
N LYS A 32 24.90 10.15 15.42
CA LYS A 32 26.27 10.18 14.88
C LYS A 32 26.93 11.54 15.16
N ASP A 33 26.18 12.63 15.02
CA ASP A 33 26.68 13.99 15.26
C ASP A 33 26.94 14.25 16.76
N LEU A 34 26.04 13.79 17.63
CA LEU A 34 26.14 13.97 19.08
C LEU A 34 26.97 12.88 19.79
N LYS A 35 27.43 11.84 19.06
CA LYS A 35 28.13 10.66 19.60
C LYS A 35 27.40 9.99 20.78
N ILE A 36 26.07 9.99 20.72
CA ILE A 36 25.21 9.31 21.69
C ILE A 36 24.60 8.07 21.05
N PRO A 37 24.26 7.02 21.83
CA PRO A 37 23.51 5.90 21.30
C PRO A 37 22.17 6.38 20.72
N VAL A 38 21.76 5.79 19.60
CA VAL A 38 20.54 6.21 18.87
C VAL A 38 19.30 6.16 19.77
N THR A 39 19.24 5.24 20.74
CA THR A 39 18.19 5.18 21.77
C THR A 39 18.10 6.46 22.62
N GLN A 40 19.24 7.07 22.96
CA GLN A 40 19.28 8.36 23.65
C GLN A 40 18.97 9.54 22.70
N ALA A 41 19.35 9.44 21.43
CA ALA A 41 18.95 10.45 20.43
C ALA A 41 17.43 10.50 20.25
N ILE A 42 16.76 9.34 20.22
CA ILE A 42 15.30 9.23 20.17
C ILE A 42 14.65 9.80 21.45
N MET A 43 15.25 9.62 22.62
CA MET A 43 14.73 10.23 23.86
C MET A 43 14.82 11.75 23.87
N ASN A 44 15.92 12.28 23.34
CA ASN A 44 16.21 13.71 23.37
C ASN A 44 15.43 14.51 22.32
N SER A 45 14.89 13.86 21.28
CA SER A 45 14.15 14.52 20.21
C SER A 45 12.73 14.95 20.61
N GLY A 46 12.17 14.40 21.69
CA GLY A 46 10.86 14.78 22.23
C GLY A 46 9.64 14.41 21.35
N LEU A 47 9.85 13.76 20.20
CA LEU A 47 8.79 13.35 19.28
C LEU A 47 7.99 12.14 19.79
N ILE A 48 8.58 11.32 20.65
CA ILE A 48 7.92 10.19 21.31
C ILE A 48 7.61 10.55 22.75
N ASN A 49 6.36 10.37 23.16
CA ASN A 49 5.96 10.56 24.56
C ASN A 49 6.81 9.65 25.47
N ALA A 50 7.40 10.23 26.52
CA ALA A 50 8.27 9.52 27.47
C ALA A 50 7.61 8.24 28.03
N ASN A 51 6.28 8.23 28.19
CA ASN A 51 5.54 7.06 28.62
C ASN A 51 5.51 5.95 27.56
N ASN A 52 5.37 6.28 26.28
CA ASN A 52 5.33 5.30 25.18
C ASN A 52 6.70 4.66 24.96
N LEU A 53 7.77 5.47 25.06
CA LEU A 53 9.14 4.97 24.98
C LEU A 53 9.51 4.10 26.18
N LYS A 54 9.07 4.47 27.38
CA LYS A 54 9.22 3.62 28.58
C LYS A 54 8.50 2.28 28.40
N THR A 55 7.28 2.31 27.86
CA THR A 55 6.52 1.09 27.55
C THR A 55 7.23 0.22 26.51
N ALA A 56 7.88 0.82 25.50
CA ALA A 56 8.70 0.11 24.51
C ALA A 56 9.96 -0.52 25.13
N GLN A 57 10.60 0.17 26.08
CA GLN A 57 11.75 -0.35 26.83
C GLN A 57 11.33 -1.49 27.77
N ASP A 58 10.20 -1.37 28.46
CA ASP A 58 9.65 -2.43 29.30
C ASP A 58 9.34 -3.69 28.45
N ALA A 59 8.83 -3.50 27.23
CA ALA A 59 8.61 -4.60 26.28
C ALA A 59 9.93 -5.22 25.81
N LEU A 60 10.97 -4.42 25.53
CA LEU A 60 12.31 -4.90 25.18
C LEU A 60 12.93 -5.71 26.31
N GLU A 61 12.81 -5.27 27.57
CA GLU A 61 13.30 -6.04 28.72
C GLU A 61 12.64 -7.41 28.81
N LEU A 62 11.33 -7.50 28.55
CA LEU A 62 10.59 -8.76 28.57
C LEU A 62 11.01 -9.69 27.41
N VAL A 63 11.42 -9.12 26.27
CA VAL A 63 12.01 -9.86 25.13
C VAL A 63 13.42 -10.36 25.49
N ASN A 64 14.26 -9.52 26.08
CA ASN A 64 15.61 -9.89 26.51
C ASN A 64 15.58 -10.98 27.59
N LYS A 65 14.57 -10.97 28.47
CA LYS A 65 14.30 -12.01 29.47
C LYS A 65 13.65 -13.27 28.88
N GLN A 66 13.47 -13.35 27.56
CA GLN A 66 12.83 -14.44 26.81
C GLN A 66 11.39 -14.78 27.27
N GLN A 67 10.69 -13.85 27.92
CA GLN A 67 9.32 -14.09 28.41
C GLN A 67 8.24 -13.85 27.34
N ILE A 68 8.58 -13.06 26.31
CA ILE A 68 7.76 -12.77 25.14
C ILE A 68 8.66 -12.72 23.90
N THR A 69 8.11 -13.09 22.74
CA THR A 69 8.81 -12.93 21.45
C THR A 69 8.72 -11.47 20.98
N PRO A 70 9.63 -11.02 20.09
CA PRO A 70 9.61 -9.66 19.52
C PRO A 70 8.27 -9.31 18.84
N ASP A 71 7.64 -10.28 18.17
CA ASP A 71 6.31 -10.13 17.54
C ASP A 71 5.20 -9.88 18.58
N ILE A 72 5.22 -10.60 19.71
CA ILE A 72 4.27 -10.36 20.81
C ILE A 72 4.53 -8.99 21.43
N ALA A 73 5.79 -8.57 21.55
CA ALA A 73 6.13 -7.24 22.06
C ALA A 73 5.57 -6.13 21.15
N ILE A 74 5.79 -6.22 19.83
CA ILE A 74 5.27 -5.27 18.82
C ILE A 74 3.75 -5.16 18.90
N ARG A 75 3.05 -6.30 18.88
CA ARG A 75 1.57 -6.33 18.90
C ARG A 75 1.01 -5.82 20.22
N SER A 76 1.61 -6.23 21.33
CA SER A 76 1.18 -5.78 22.65
C SER A 76 1.37 -4.28 22.81
N LEU A 77 2.46 -3.73 22.26
CA LEU A 77 2.68 -2.29 22.25
C LEU A 77 1.60 -1.55 21.47
N ARG A 78 1.27 -2.04 20.27
CA ARG A 78 0.26 -1.41 19.41
C ARG A 78 -1.13 -1.44 20.05
N VAL A 79 -1.51 -2.58 20.63
CA VAL A 79 -2.79 -2.72 21.38
C VAL A 79 -2.80 -1.84 22.63
N ALA A 80 -1.67 -1.74 23.34
CA ALA A 80 -1.53 -0.86 24.51
C ALA A 80 -1.74 0.61 24.14
N LEU A 81 -1.16 1.05 23.02
CA LEU A 81 -1.29 2.42 22.50
C LEU A 81 -2.72 2.71 22.00
N GLN A 82 -3.34 1.78 21.29
CA GLN A 82 -4.68 1.97 20.72
C GLN A 82 -5.78 1.99 21.80
N LYS A 83 -5.66 1.15 22.83
CA LYS A 83 -6.67 0.99 23.88
C LYS A 83 -6.32 1.72 25.19
N ASN A 84 -5.20 2.46 25.25
CA ASN A 84 -4.65 3.03 26.49
C ASN A 84 -4.59 2.00 27.64
N LEU A 85 -4.11 0.79 27.34
CA LEU A 85 -4.00 -0.30 28.31
C LEU A 85 -2.57 -0.45 28.83
N PRO A 86 -2.38 -0.86 30.10
CA PRO A 86 -1.05 -1.21 30.59
C PRO A 86 -0.49 -2.42 29.84
N LEU A 87 0.82 -2.41 29.58
CA LEU A 87 1.52 -3.42 28.77
C LEU A 87 1.20 -4.86 29.19
N ALA A 88 1.10 -5.13 30.49
CA ALA A 88 0.77 -6.45 31.02
C ALA A 88 -0.63 -6.95 30.58
N ALA A 89 -1.63 -6.07 30.55
CA ALA A 89 -2.98 -6.40 30.08
C ALA A 89 -3.02 -6.58 28.55
N ALA A 90 -2.26 -5.75 27.83
CA ALA A 90 -2.09 -5.89 26.39
C ALA A 90 -1.42 -7.24 26.03
N ILE A 91 -0.35 -7.63 26.73
CA ILE A 91 0.32 -8.93 26.55
C ILE A 91 -0.65 -10.08 26.80
N LYS A 92 -1.51 -10.01 27.82
CA LYS A 92 -2.51 -11.06 28.08
C LYS A 92 -3.52 -11.15 26.93
N SER A 93 -4.04 -10.02 26.47
CA SER A 93 -4.98 -9.99 25.33
C SER A 93 -4.35 -10.53 24.04
N VAL A 94 -3.07 -10.21 23.81
CA VAL A 94 -2.31 -10.70 22.65
C VAL A 94 -1.99 -12.18 22.81
N LYS A 95 -1.60 -12.66 23.99
CA LYS A 95 -1.32 -14.10 24.26
C LYS A 95 -2.57 -14.95 24.08
N ASP A 96 -3.74 -14.48 24.52
CA ASP A 96 -5.02 -15.18 24.31
C ASP A 96 -5.41 -15.23 22.81
N MET A 97 -5.04 -14.22 22.02
CA MET A 97 -5.12 -14.26 20.56
C MET A 97 -4.03 -15.13 19.89
N HIS A 98 -2.84 -15.21 20.48
CA HIS A 98 -1.65 -15.85 19.91
C HIS A 98 -1.70 -17.38 19.94
N GLN A 99 -2.48 -17.98 20.83
CA GLN A 99 -2.69 -19.45 20.88
C GLN A 99 -3.28 -20.03 19.58
N ARG A 100 -3.83 -19.19 18.68
CA ARG A 100 -4.31 -19.60 17.36
C ARG A 100 -3.28 -19.50 16.22
N THR A 101 -2.01 -19.19 16.50
CA THR A 101 -1.09 -18.72 15.43
C THR A 101 0.34 -19.24 15.48
N GLN A 102 0.59 -20.44 15.99
CA GLN A 102 1.84 -21.14 15.69
C GLN A 102 1.66 -22.04 14.47
N VAL A 103 2.24 -21.64 13.33
CA VAL A 103 2.49 -22.55 12.21
C VAL A 103 3.93 -22.33 11.77
N VAL A 104 4.66 -23.44 11.66
CA VAL A 104 6.03 -23.52 11.17
C VAL A 104 6.07 -23.01 9.73
N VAL A 105 6.87 -21.99 9.47
CA VAL A 105 7.14 -21.48 8.11
C VAL A 105 7.87 -22.59 7.35
N SER A 106 7.31 -23.11 6.27
CA SER A 106 8.03 -23.99 5.34
C SER A 106 9.03 -23.17 4.53
N ALA A 107 10.23 -23.69 4.32
CA ALA A 107 11.32 -23.01 3.59
C ALA A 107 11.02 -22.77 2.09
N SER A 108 10.07 -23.51 1.51
CA SER A 108 9.66 -23.38 0.11
C SER A 108 8.17 -23.10 0.07
N ASN A 109 7.82 -21.88 -0.35
CA ASN A 109 6.44 -21.43 -0.56
C ASN A 109 6.27 -20.92 -1.98
N ASP A 110 5.03 -20.69 -2.39
CA ASP A 110 4.71 -20.12 -3.71
C ASP A 110 5.47 -18.83 -3.97
N LEU A 111 5.62 -17.97 -2.96
CA LEU A 111 6.34 -16.70 -3.04
C LEU A 111 7.83 -16.91 -3.35
N THR A 112 8.52 -17.72 -2.54
CA THR A 112 9.96 -17.95 -2.69
C THR A 112 10.28 -18.68 -3.99
N ASN A 113 9.43 -19.64 -4.39
CA ASN A 113 9.59 -20.37 -5.65
C ASN A 113 9.44 -19.45 -6.87
N LEU A 114 8.50 -18.51 -6.81
CA LEU A 114 8.24 -17.57 -7.90
C LEU A 114 9.37 -16.52 -7.98
N LEU A 115 9.86 -16.01 -6.85
CA LEU A 115 11.02 -15.12 -6.79
C LEU A 115 12.31 -15.78 -7.32
N MET A 116 12.55 -17.04 -6.97
CA MET A 116 13.66 -17.84 -7.50
C MET A 116 13.56 -18.01 -9.03
N LYS A 117 12.37 -18.31 -9.55
CA LYS A 117 12.13 -18.45 -11.00
C LYS A 117 12.27 -17.13 -11.76
N ALA A 118 11.97 -16.01 -11.12
CA ALA A 118 12.17 -14.67 -11.65
C ALA A 118 13.62 -14.15 -11.48
N GLU A 119 14.55 -14.99 -11.00
CA GLU A 119 15.95 -14.64 -10.73
C GLU A 119 16.12 -13.45 -9.76
N MET A 120 15.11 -13.19 -8.94
CA MET A 120 15.13 -12.13 -7.91
C MET A 120 15.73 -12.61 -6.58
N LEU A 121 15.87 -13.92 -6.41
CA LEU A 121 16.43 -14.54 -5.21
C LEU A 121 17.26 -15.76 -5.60
N THR A 122 18.39 -15.96 -4.93
CA THR A 122 19.21 -17.16 -5.08
C THR A 122 18.94 -18.19 -3.98
N GLN A 123 19.30 -19.45 -4.24
CA GLN A 123 19.10 -20.54 -3.27
C GLN A 123 19.93 -20.33 -1.99
N GLN A 124 21.09 -19.69 -2.11
CA GLN A 124 21.96 -19.37 -0.98
C GLN A 124 21.34 -18.29 -0.10
N GLU A 125 20.81 -17.21 -0.69
CA GLU A 125 20.10 -16.15 0.02
C GLU A 125 18.86 -16.69 0.72
N LEU A 126 18.06 -17.53 0.04
CA LEU A 126 16.89 -18.16 0.62
C LEU A 126 17.23 -19.03 1.85
N GLY A 127 18.31 -19.82 1.77
CA GLY A 127 18.77 -20.64 2.90
C GLY A 127 19.14 -19.78 4.12
N ARG A 128 19.83 -18.66 3.91
CA ARG A 128 20.18 -17.71 4.97
C ARG A 128 18.94 -17.05 5.59
N LEU A 129 18.01 -16.60 4.75
CA LEU A 129 16.76 -15.98 5.19
C LEU A 129 15.89 -16.94 5.98
N PHE A 130 15.87 -18.22 5.61
CA PHE A 130 15.09 -19.23 6.31
C PHE A 130 15.58 -19.43 7.75
N VAL A 131 16.89 -19.56 7.95
CA VAL A 131 17.49 -19.67 9.29
C VAL A 131 17.10 -18.46 10.13
N ARG A 132 17.23 -17.25 9.57
CA ARG A 132 16.84 -16.01 10.25
C ARG A 132 15.34 -15.89 10.51
N SER A 133 14.48 -16.39 9.63
CA SER A 133 13.02 -16.39 9.82
C SER A 133 12.61 -17.21 11.04
N VAL A 134 13.23 -18.39 11.21
CA VAL A 134 13.00 -19.24 12.38
C VAL A 134 13.47 -18.54 13.66
N GLU A 135 14.64 -17.89 13.63
CA GLU A 135 15.19 -17.18 14.79
C GLU A 135 14.41 -15.91 15.16
N SER A 136 13.97 -15.14 14.16
CA SER A 136 13.35 -13.81 14.35
C SER A 136 11.83 -13.83 14.45
N SER A 137 11.17 -14.96 14.12
CA SER A 137 9.71 -15.05 13.98
C SER A 137 9.10 -14.08 12.94
N LEU A 138 9.93 -13.47 12.08
CA LEU A 138 9.50 -12.61 10.98
C LEU A 138 9.16 -13.44 9.75
N MET A 139 8.27 -12.91 8.93
CA MET A 139 7.92 -13.53 7.66
C MET A 139 9.03 -13.34 6.63
N LEU A 140 9.11 -14.24 5.65
CA LEU A 140 10.22 -14.25 4.67
C LEU A 140 10.21 -13.01 3.78
N GLY A 141 9.04 -12.53 3.37
CA GLY A 141 8.84 -11.28 2.62
C GLY A 141 9.34 -10.07 3.39
N GLN A 142 8.98 -9.95 4.66
CA GLN A 142 9.54 -8.90 5.53
C GLN A 142 11.06 -8.94 5.59
N LEU A 143 11.64 -10.14 5.77
CA LEU A 143 13.10 -10.30 5.81
C LEU A 143 13.77 -9.95 4.48
N LEU A 144 13.14 -10.27 3.35
CA LEU A 144 13.63 -9.89 2.02
C LEU A 144 13.75 -8.37 1.86
N VAL A 145 12.79 -7.62 2.39
CA VAL A 145 12.81 -6.15 2.38
C VAL A 145 13.80 -5.60 3.41
N LEU A 146 13.90 -6.21 4.59
CA LEU A 146 14.83 -5.77 5.65
C LEU A 146 16.30 -5.99 5.30
N GLU A 147 16.61 -7.03 4.51
CA GLU A 147 17.96 -7.30 4.01
C GLU A 147 18.28 -6.59 2.68
N ASP A 148 17.40 -5.67 2.24
CA ASP A 148 17.51 -4.93 0.97
C ASP A 148 17.70 -5.83 -0.27
N LEU A 149 17.21 -7.09 -0.20
CA LEU A 149 17.24 -8.02 -1.34
C LEU A 149 16.16 -7.67 -2.37
N ILE A 150 15.00 -7.21 -1.89
CA ILE A 150 13.87 -6.79 -2.73
C ILE A 150 13.26 -5.53 -2.13
N SER A 151 12.78 -4.61 -2.96
CA SER A 151 12.05 -3.41 -2.50
C SER A 151 10.64 -3.74 -2.01
N THR A 152 10.01 -2.84 -1.24
CA THR A 152 8.59 -2.99 -0.85
C THR A 152 7.67 -3.21 -2.06
N GLU A 153 7.93 -2.47 -3.16
CA GLU A 153 7.18 -2.61 -4.41
C GLU A 153 7.43 -3.97 -5.09
N GLY A 154 8.68 -4.46 -5.07
CA GLY A 154 9.00 -5.79 -5.58
C GLY A 154 8.35 -6.91 -4.77
N LEU A 155 8.23 -6.73 -3.44
CA LEU A 155 7.51 -7.66 -2.59
C LEU A 155 6.00 -7.64 -2.88
N LEU A 156 5.38 -6.46 -2.99
CA LEU A 156 3.97 -6.31 -3.35
C LEU A 156 3.69 -6.94 -4.72
N ALA A 157 4.55 -6.70 -5.72
CA ALA A 157 4.48 -7.32 -7.03
C ALA A 157 4.47 -8.86 -6.93
N ALA A 158 5.42 -9.43 -6.16
CA ALA A 158 5.51 -10.87 -5.97
C ALA A 158 4.30 -11.46 -5.23
N LEU A 159 3.77 -10.76 -4.22
CA LEU A 159 2.57 -11.17 -3.49
C LEU A 159 1.32 -11.13 -4.39
N HIS A 160 1.17 -10.10 -5.22
CA HIS A 160 0.09 -10.02 -6.21
C HIS A 160 0.19 -11.14 -7.26
N ALA A 161 1.40 -11.45 -7.74
CA ALA A 161 1.63 -12.56 -8.66
C ALA A 161 1.20 -13.91 -8.05
N VAL A 162 1.53 -14.14 -6.78
CA VAL A 162 1.09 -15.35 -6.05
C VAL A 162 -0.42 -15.38 -5.88
N LEU A 163 -1.05 -14.24 -5.58
CA LEU A 163 -2.49 -14.12 -5.42
C LEU A 163 -3.22 -14.45 -6.73
N MET A 164 -2.83 -13.83 -7.84
CA MET A 164 -3.42 -14.08 -9.17
C MET A 164 -3.22 -15.53 -9.64
N LYS A 165 -2.08 -16.14 -9.30
CA LYS A 165 -1.82 -17.57 -9.57
C LYS A 165 -2.80 -18.47 -8.82
N ARG A 166 -3.11 -18.13 -7.56
CA ARG A 166 -4.04 -18.90 -6.72
C ARG A 166 -5.50 -18.75 -7.16
N GLU A 167 -5.87 -17.56 -7.62
CA GLU A 167 -7.18 -17.28 -8.20
C GLU A 167 -7.34 -17.89 -9.61
N GLN A 168 -6.32 -18.60 -10.13
CA GLN A 168 -6.27 -19.18 -11.49
C GLN A 168 -6.42 -18.14 -12.61
N GLU A 169 -6.16 -16.87 -12.30
CA GLU A 169 -6.29 -15.78 -13.26
C GLU A 169 -5.06 -15.67 -14.16
N LEU A 170 -3.89 -16.08 -13.67
CA LEU A 170 -2.61 -15.95 -14.36
C LEU A 170 -1.76 -17.23 -14.28
N PRO A 171 -1.34 -17.81 -15.42
CA PRO A 171 -0.40 -18.93 -15.44
C PRO A 171 0.94 -18.56 -14.80
N GLU A 172 1.61 -19.53 -14.18
CA GLU A 172 2.88 -19.29 -13.49
C GLU A 172 3.98 -18.74 -14.43
N ALA A 173 4.04 -19.23 -15.68
CA ALA A 173 5.01 -18.76 -16.67
C ALA A 173 4.82 -17.27 -16.99
N ASP A 174 3.58 -16.81 -17.04
CA ASP A 174 3.24 -15.43 -17.33
C ASP A 174 3.43 -14.52 -16.11
N ALA A 175 3.17 -15.05 -14.91
CA ALA A 175 3.51 -14.38 -13.65
C ALA A 175 5.02 -14.13 -13.51
N VAL A 176 5.85 -15.11 -13.85
CA VAL A 176 7.32 -14.96 -13.84
C VAL A 176 7.77 -13.90 -14.84
N LYS A 177 7.26 -13.93 -16.08
CA LYS A 177 7.58 -12.89 -17.08
C LYS A 177 7.19 -11.49 -16.60
N GLY A 178 6.00 -11.36 -16.01
CA GLY A 178 5.51 -10.10 -15.45
C GLY A 178 6.41 -9.58 -14.33
N LEU A 179 6.88 -10.44 -13.43
CA LEU A 179 7.80 -10.02 -12.36
C LEU A 179 9.18 -9.63 -12.87
N VAL A 180 9.75 -10.40 -13.80
CA VAL A 180 11.05 -10.05 -14.41
C VAL A 180 10.95 -8.69 -15.08
N HIS A 181 9.87 -8.44 -15.82
CA HIS A 181 9.64 -7.18 -16.50
C HIS A 181 9.41 -6.01 -15.52
N SER A 182 8.59 -6.23 -14.48
CA SER A 182 8.34 -5.27 -13.41
C SER A 182 9.62 -4.86 -12.68
N ASN A 183 10.47 -5.83 -12.34
CA ASN A 183 11.73 -5.59 -11.66
C ASN A 183 12.75 -4.87 -12.56
N ALA A 184 12.85 -5.26 -13.83
CA ALA A 184 13.77 -4.64 -14.79
C ALA A 184 13.45 -3.16 -15.05
N GLN A 185 12.16 -2.83 -15.18
CA GLN A 185 11.71 -1.47 -15.48
C GLN A 185 11.37 -0.63 -14.22
N LYS A 186 11.39 -1.24 -13.03
CA LYS A 186 10.95 -0.62 -11.76
C LYS A 186 9.52 -0.07 -11.82
N ILE A 187 8.63 -0.82 -12.45
CA ILE A 187 7.21 -0.51 -12.61
C ILE A 187 6.37 -1.47 -11.78
N SER A 188 5.10 -1.12 -11.54
CA SER A 188 4.16 -2.03 -10.85
C SER A 188 3.95 -3.33 -11.63
N PHE A 189 3.60 -4.41 -10.93
CA PHE A 189 3.33 -5.70 -11.56
C PHE A 189 2.18 -5.62 -12.58
N GLU A 190 1.13 -4.88 -12.24
CA GLU A 190 -0.03 -4.70 -13.11
C GLU A 190 0.32 -3.93 -14.38
N GLN A 191 1.20 -2.92 -14.28
CA GLN A 191 1.73 -2.23 -15.46
C GLN A 191 2.54 -3.17 -16.34
N ALA A 192 3.41 -3.99 -15.75
CA ALA A 192 4.19 -4.97 -16.51
C ALA A 192 3.28 -5.98 -17.23
N LEU A 193 2.23 -6.48 -16.58
CA LEU A 193 1.26 -7.34 -17.24
C LEU A 193 0.50 -6.63 -18.36
N PHE A 194 0.20 -5.33 -18.19
CA PHE A 194 -0.49 -4.55 -19.20
C PHE A 194 0.38 -4.38 -20.46
N GLU A 195 1.64 -3.98 -20.27
CA GLU A 195 2.61 -3.83 -21.37
C GLU A 195 2.90 -5.17 -22.08
N LEU A 196 2.85 -6.29 -21.36
CA LEU A 196 3.02 -7.62 -21.94
C LEU A 196 1.75 -8.19 -22.62
N GLY A 197 0.61 -7.49 -22.57
CA GLY A 197 -0.65 -8.00 -23.14
C GLY A 197 -1.32 -9.08 -22.30
N LEU A 198 -0.88 -9.28 -21.05
CA LEU A 198 -1.31 -10.36 -20.15
C LEU A 198 -2.31 -9.88 -19.08
N PHE A 199 -2.56 -8.57 -19.00
CA PHE A 199 -3.42 -7.97 -17.99
C PHE A 199 -4.90 -8.24 -18.25
N LYS A 200 -5.58 -8.80 -17.25
CA LYS A 200 -7.04 -8.93 -17.21
C LYS A 200 -7.62 -7.75 -16.43
N HIS A 201 -8.57 -7.03 -17.04
CA HIS A 201 -9.17 -5.88 -16.39
C HIS A 201 -10.02 -6.30 -15.19
N PRO A 202 -9.72 -5.81 -13.98
CA PRO A 202 -10.61 -5.98 -12.85
C PRO A 202 -11.85 -5.10 -13.00
N ASP A 203 -12.98 -5.57 -12.46
CA ASP A 203 -14.18 -4.74 -12.31
C ASP A 203 -13.97 -3.74 -11.16
N ALA A 204 -14.31 -2.46 -11.37
CA ALA A 204 -14.26 -1.41 -10.35
C ALA A 204 -15.00 -1.80 -9.06
N LYS A 205 -16.04 -2.63 -9.20
CA LYS A 205 -16.88 -3.13 -8.11
C LYS A 205 -16.15 -4.04 -7.12
N THR A 206 -14.92 -4.47 -7.44
CA THR A 206 -14.13 -5.44 -6.68
C THR A 206 -13.10 -4.80 -5.75
N THR A 207 -13.33 -3.58 -5.25
CA THR A 207 -12.39 -2.90 -4.33
C THR A 207 -12.09 -3.80 -3.12
N ARG A 208 -10.81 -4.10 -2.87
CA ARG A 208 -10.39 -4.97 -1.76
C ARG A 208 -10.29 -4.19 -0.44
N VAL A 209 -10.51 -4.85 0.70
CA VAL A 209 -10.50 -4.16 2.02
C VAL A 209 -9.16 -3.49 2.26
N GLY A 210 -8.06 -4.20 1.97
CA GLY A 210 -6.71 -3.67 2.12
C GLY A 210 -6.45 -2.43 1.26
N GLU A 211 -6.94 -2.43 0.02
CA GLU A 211 -6.83 -1.26 -0.86
C GLU A 211 -7.65 -0.08 -0.35
N LEU A 212 -8.88 -0.33 0.10
CA LEU A 212 -9.73 0.69 0.69
C LEU A 212 -9.10 1.30 1.95
N CYS A 213 -8.50 0.46 2.80
CA CYS A 213 -7.79 0.91 4.00
C CYS A 213 -6.53 1.73 3.65
N LEU A 214 -5.81 1.36 2.60
CA LEU A 214 -4.64 2.10 2.12
C LEU A 214 -5.06 3.45 1.52
N MET A 215 -6.13 3.48 0.71
CA MET A 215 -6.70 4.71 0.17
C MET A 215 -7.21 5.65 1.27
N ALA A 216 -7.78 5.10 2.34
CA ALA A 216 -8.21 5.86 3.51
C ALA A 216 -7.04 6.30 4.43
N GLY A 217 -5.79 5.94 4.11
CA GLY A 217 -4.61 6.28 4.92
C GLY A 217 -4.59 5.61 6.30
N ILE A 218 -5.25 4.46 6.45
CA ILE A 218 -5.29 3.69 7.71
C ILE A 218 -4.08 2.77 7.81
N ILE A 219 -3.67 2.18 6.69
CA ILE A 219 -2.50 1.32 6.58
C ILE A 219 -1.52 1.90 5.55
N THR A 220 -0.25 1.56 5.65
CA THR A 220 0.79 1.90 4.67
C THR A 220 1.01 0.74 3.69
N ARG A 221 1.85 0.96 2.66
CA ARG A 221 2.21 -0.08 1.67
C ARG A 221 2.97 -1.23 2.33
N GLU A 222 3.83 -0.91 3.28
CA GLU A 222 4.58 -1.91 4.06
C GLU A 222 3.59 -2.79 4.84
N ILE A 223 2.66 -2.17 5.59
CA ILE A 223 1.64 -2.89 6.34
C ILE A 223 0.75 -3.74 5.41
N LEU A 224 0.39 -3.21 4.23
CA LEU A 224 -0.36 -3.97 3.22
C LEU A 224 0.42 -5.22 2.78
N ALA A 225 1.70 -5.08 2.44
CA ALA A 225 2.56 -6.19 2.03
C ALA A 225 2.65 -7.26 3.13
N GLU A 226 2.84 -6.85 4.37
CA GLU A 226 2.88 -7.77 5.51
C GLU A 226 1.56 -8.51 5.73
N CYS A 227 0.42 -7.80 5.62
CA CYS A 227 -0.90 -8.39 5.78
C CYS A 227 -1.22 -9.38 4.64
N LEU A 228 -0.85 -9.04 3.40
CA LEU A 228 -0.97 -9.94 2.24
C LEU A 228 -0.10 -11.18 2.41
N GLU A 229 1.11 -11.02 2.95
CA GLU A 229 1.97 -12.16 3.26
C GLU A 229 1.31 -13.08 4.30
N VAL A 230 0.76 -12.53 5.38
CA VAL A 230 0.02 -13.33 6.37
C VAL A 230 -1.19 -14.02 5.75
N GLU A 231 -1.96 -13.33 4.90
CA GLU A 231 -3.13 -13.89 4.21
C GLU A 231 -2.73 -15.09 3.36
N LEU A 232 -1.70 -14.94 2.53
CA LEU A 232 -1.24 -15.99 1.63
C LEU A 232 -0.65 -17.19 2.38
N PHE A 233 0.06 -16.96 3.49
CA PHE A 233 0.74 -18.04 4.20
C PHE A 233 -0.17 -18.73 5.22
N LYS A 234 -0.99 -17.98 5.96
CA LYS A 234 -1.86 -18.52 7.01
C LYS A 234 -3.27 -18.83 6.51
N LYS A 235 -3.59 -18.52 5.25
CA LYS A 235 -4.93 -18.67 4.65
C LYS A 235 -6.02 -18.02 5.51
N LYS A 236 -5.68 -16.92 6.19
CA LYS A 236 -6.59 -16.12 7.00
C LYS A 236 -7.20 -15.03 6.13
N GLN A 237 -8.44 -14.66 6.40
CA GLN A 237 -9.08 -13.53 5.73
C GLN A 237 -8.34 -12.22 6.06
N PHE A 238 -8.10 -11.39 5.04
CA PHE A 238 -7.42 -10.09 5.21
C PHE A 238 -8.02 -9.24 6.35
N GLY A 239 -9.36 -9.14 6.43
CA GLY A 239 -10.03 -8.38 7.49
C GLY A 239 -9.73 -8.89 8.91
N GLN A 240 -9.67 -10.21 9.10
CA GLN A 240 -9.30 -10.82 10.37
C GLN A 240 -7.86 -10.48 10.76
N ILE A 241 -6.94 -10.39 9.78
CA ILE A 241 -5.55 -10.01 10.00
C ILE A 241 -5.46 -8.56 10.48
N LEU A 242 -6.28 -7.64 9.93
CA LEU A 242 -6.35 -6.25 10.38
C LEU A 242 -6.79 -6.13 11.84
N LEU A 243 -7.81 -6.90 12.26
CA LEU A 243 -8.24 -6.97 13.66
C LEU A 243 -7.14 -7.53 14.57
N GLU A 244 -6.53 -8.65 14.17
CA GLU A 244 -5.51 -9.32 14.96
C GLU A 244 -4.26 -8.45 15.17
N ARG A 245 -3.99 -7.57 14.21
CA ARG A 245 -2.88 -6.61 14.25
C ARG A 245 -3.26 -5.29 14.91
N GLY A 246 -4.48 -5.12 15.40
CA GLY A 246 -4.95 -3.87 16.01
C GLY A 246 -4.96 -2.68 15.03
N LEU A 247 -5.05 -2.95 13.72
CA LEU A 247 -5.11 -1.89 12.71
C LEU A 247 -6.54 -1.32 12.57
N LEU A 248 -7.54 -2.15 12.84
CA LEU A 248 -8.95 -1.80 12.89
C LEU A 248 -9.61 -2.42 14.13
N SER A 249 -10.64 -1.76 14.66
CA SER A 249 -11.60 -2.39 15.57
C SER A 249 -12.63 -3.23 14.80
N THR A 250 -13.39 -4.08 15.51
CA THR A 250 -14.47 -4.85 14.90
C THR A 250 -15.50 -3.93 14.22
N GLU A 251 -15.89 -2.86 14.89
CA GLU A 251 -16.83 -1.86 14.36
C GLU A 251 -16.28 -1.16 13.11
N GLN A 252 -14.98 -0.81 13.11
CA GLN A 252 -14.33 -0.17 11.95
C GLN A 252 -14.16 -1.15 10.78
N LEU A 253 -13.95 -2.43 11.04
CA LEU A 253 -13.92 -3.44 9.99
C LEU A 253 -15.31 -3.65 9.38
N GLU A 254 -16.36 -3.72 10.20
CA GLU A 254 -17.75 -3.78 9.73
C GLU A 254 -18.09 -2.56 8.87
N ALA A 255 -17.65 -1.36 9.30
CA ALA A 255 -17.76 -0.14 8.50
C ALA A 255 -17.08 -0.26 7.13
N ALA A 256 -15.85 -0.78 7.09
CA ALA A 256 -15.11 -1.00 5.84
C ALA A 256 -15.86 -1.95 4.90
N ILE A 257 -16.44 -3.04 5.42
CA ILE A 257 -17.21 -4.02 4.64
C ILE A 257 -18.52 -3.41 4.12
N GLN A 258 -19.20 -2.60 4.93
CA GLN A 258 -20.39 -1.87 4.50
C GLN A 258 -20.08 -0.90 3.36
N LEU A 259 -18.97 -0.16 3.46
CA LEU A 259 -18.51 0.74 2.42
C LEU A 259 -18.09 0.00 1.14
N GLN A 260 -17.45 -1.17 1.24
CA GLN A 260 -17.22 -2.02 0.07
C GLN A 260 -18.52 -2.47 -0.59
N SER A 261 -19.51 -2.86 0.20
CA SER A 261 -20.82 -3.27 -0.31
C SER A 261 -21.53 -2.10 -1.00
N ALA A 262 -21.37 -0.88 -0.48
CA ALA A 262 -21.85 0.35 -1.09
C ALA A 262 -21.20 0.62 -2.46
N ILE A 263 -19.90 0.33 -2.60
CA ILE A 263 -19.18 0.40 -3.88
C ILE A 263 -19.71 -0.65 -4.86
N SER A 264 -19.86 -1.91 -4.43
CA SER A 264 -20.35 -2.98 -5.31
C SER A 264 -21.79 -2.74 -5.81
N ASN A 265 -22.60 -2.03 -5.02
CA ASN A 265 -23.96 -1.63 -5.36
C ASN A 265 -24.04 -0.29 -6.14
N ASP A 266 -22.91 0.28 -6.57
CA ASP A 266 -22.81 1.57 -7.28
C ASP A 266 -23.39 2.77 -6.50
N THR A 267 -23.55 2.65 -5.19
CA THR A 267 -24.09 3.74 -4.35
C THR A 267 -23.01 4.77 -4.00
N LEU A 268 -21.75 4.35 -3.93
CA LEU A 268 -20.59 5.20 -3.66
C LEU A 268 -19.45 4.85 -4.60
N GLN A 269 -18.69 5.87 -4.99
CA GLN A 269 -17.42 5.67 -5.70
C GLN A 269 -16.31 5.25 -4.72
N PRO A 270 -15.32 4.45 -5.15
CA PRO A 270 -14.20 4.03 -4.30
C PRO A 270 -13.50 5.16 -3.55
N TYR A 271 -13.27 6.33 -4.18
CA TYR A 271 -12.66 7.48 -3.49
C TYR A 271 -13.54 8.06 -2.38
N GLN A 272 -14.87 8.03 -2.56
CA GLN A 272 -15.84 8.50 -1.57
C GLN A 272 -15.89 7.55 -0.39
N ALA A 273 -15.93 6.24 -0.67
CA ALA A 273 -15.84 5.20 0.35
C ALA A 273 -14.55 5.30 1.16
N ALA A 274 -13.40 5.57 0.51
CA ALA A 274 -12.14 5.78 1.22
C ALA A 274 -12.18 6.99 2.16
N LYS A 275 -12.75 8.13 1.71
CA LYS A 275 -12.93 9.33 2.55
C LYS A 275 -13.89 9.07 3.71
N ALA A 276 -15.00 8.36 3.47
CA ALA A 276 -15.93 7.97 4.51
C ALA A 276 -15.27 7.06 5.55
N LEU A 277 -14.49 6.06 5.10
CA LEU A 277 -13.75 5.16 6.00
C LEU A 277 -12.71 5.92 6.82
N HIS A 278 -12.00 6.88 6.21
CA HIS A 278 -11.07 7.75 6.94
C HIS A 278 -11.78 8.50 8.08
N ALA A 279 -12.95 9.08 7.79
CA ALA A 279 -13.74 9.81 8.78
C ALA A 279 -14.26 8.90 9.90
N VAL A 280 -14.68 7.67 9.59
CA VAL A 280 -15.08 6.68 10.61
C VAL A 280 -13.91 6.34 11.54
N VAL A 281 -12.71 6.15 11.00
CA VAL A 281 -11.56 5.67 11.80
C VAL A 281 -10.84 6.80 12.55
N LYS A 282 -10.72 7.99 11.94
CA LYS A 282 -9.98 9.12 12.52
C LYS A 282 -10.87 10.10 13.30
N GLU A 283 -12.12 10.27 12.90
CA GLU A 283 -13.05 11.22 13.49
C GLU A 283 -14.15 10.54 14.32
N ASP A 284 -14.10 9.21 14.44
CA ASP A 284 -15.09 8.37 15.15
C ASP A 284 -16.54 8.64 14.70
N LYS A 285 -16.70 9.00 13.42
CA LYS A 285 -18.02 9.24 12.83
C LYS A 285 -18.75 7.93 12.57
N ASN A 286 -20.06 7.96 12.73
CA ASN A 286 -20.90 6.85 12.32
C ASN A 286 -20.85 6.65 10.79
N VAL A 287 -20.77 5.40 10.34
CA VAL A 287 -20.66 5.01 8.92
C VAL A 287 -21.78 5.59 8.07
N TYR A 288 -23.02 5.52 8.53
CA TYR A 288 -24.17 6.04 7.78
C TYR A 288 -24.11 7.57 7.63
N ALA A 289 -23.64 8.27 8.65
CA ALA A 289 -23.42 9.72 8.58
C ALA A 289 -22.29 10.04 7.59
N ALA A 290 -21.18 9.31 7.64
CA ALA A 290 -20.06 9.49 6.72
C ALA A 290 -20.44 9.17 5.25
N MET A 291 -21.35 8.23 5.02
CA MET A 291 -21.91 7.95 3.69
C MET A 291 -22.87 9.06 3.22
N ALA A 292 -23.67 9.61 4.13
CA ALA A 292 -24.62 10.68 3.82
C ALA A 292 -23.94 11.95 3.28
N ASP A 293 -22.71 12.25 3.70
CA ASP A 293 -21.91 13.39 3.22
C ASP A 293 -21.64 13.35 1.69
N PHE A 294 -21.80 12.17 1.08
CA PHE A 294 -21.59 11.94 -0.36
C PHE A 294 -22.88 11.60 -1.11
N HIS A 295 -24.00 11.37 -0.42
CA HIS A 295 -25.30 11.17 -1.05
C HIS A 295 -25.77 12.45 -1.75
N GLY A 296 -26.07 12.37 -3.05
CA GLY A 296 -26.62 13.49 -3.83
C GLY A 296 -25.60 14.43 -4.48
N LYS A 297 -24.29 14.22 -4.26
CA LYS A 297 -23.25 14.82 -5.12
C LYS A 297 -23.22 14.03 -6.42
N ASN A 298 -24.06 14.42 -7.38
CA ASN A 298 -23.97 13.90 -8.74
C ASN A 298 -22.54 14.11 -9.23
N ASN A 299 -21.90 13.00 -9.61
CA ASN A 299 -20.61 13.06 -10.23
C ASN A 299 -20.76 13.79 -11.56
N ASP A 300 -19.79 14.64 -11.85
CA ASP A 300 -19.64 15.22 -13.16
C ASP A 300 -19.20 14.07 -14.09
N ASP A 301 -20.18 13.43 -14.75
CA ASP A 301 -20.01 12.20 -15.55
C ASP A 301 -19.09 12.37 -16.77
N ASN A 302 -18.64 13.60 -17.01
CA ASN A 302 -17.81 13.90 -18.16
C ASN A 302 -16.36 13.45 -17.93
N THR A 303 -16.11 12.20 -18.27
CA THR A 303 -14.78 11.56 -18.27
C THR A 303 -14.02 11.77 -19.58
N ARG A 304 -14.45 12.70 -20.45
CA ARG A 304 -13.82 12.91 -21.76
C ARG A 304 -12.39 13.42 -21.60
N LEU A 305 -11.46 12.72 -22.25
CA LEU A 305 -10.03 13.04 -22.23
C LEU A 305 -9.76 14.50 -22.65
N GLY A 306 -10.46 14.99 -23.67
CA GLY A 306 -10.29 16.36 -24.16
C GLY A 306 -10.63 17.44 -23.12
N ASP A 307 -11.70 17.23 -22.35
CA ASP A 307 -12.12 18.19 -21.32
C ASP A 307 -11.14 18.18 -20.15
N LEU A 308 -10.66 16.99 -19.74
CA LEU A 308 -9.61 16.85 -18.72
C LEU A 308 -8.30 17.54 -19.13
N LEU A 309 -7.87 17.39 -20.38
CA LEU A 309 -6.66 18.03 -20.90
C LEU A 309 -6.80 19.55 -20.96
N THR A 310 -8.00 20.05 -21.28
CA THR A 310 -8.28 21.49 -21.34
C THR A 310 -8.29 22.08 -19.93
N GLU A 311 -8.96 21.43 -18.98
CA GLU A 311 -9.02 21.87 -17.58
C GLU A 311 -7.65 21.83 -16.88
N ALA A 312 -6.82 20.83 -17.20
CA ALA A 312 -5.46 20.74 -16.68
C ALA A 312 -4.49 21.75 -17.33
N GLY A 313 -4.93 22.50 -18.35
CA GLY A 313 -4.08 23.47 -19.07
C GLY A 313 -3.06 22.83 -20.01
N VAL A 314 -3.27 21.56 -20.37
CA VAL A 314 -2.39 20.81 -21.29
C VAL A 314 -2.70 21.15 -22.75
N CYS A 315 -3.96 21.46 -23.07
CA CYS A 315 -4.41 21.78 -24.42
C CYS A 315 -5.33 23.00 -24.45
N ASP A 316 -5.18 23.86 -25.46
CA ASP A 316 -6.10 24.98 -25.70
C ASP A 316 -7.42 24.45 -26.30
N LYS A 317 -8.55 24.97 -25.80
CA LYS A 317 -9.89 24.58 -26.25
C LYS A 317 -10.08 24.71 -27.77
N GLU A 318 -9.52 25.76 -28.38
CA GLU A 318 -9.59 26.00 -29.83
C GLU A 318 -8.85 24.92 -30.65
N LYS A 319 -7.69 24.48 -30.16
CA LYS A 319 -6.90 23.41 -30.80
C LYS A 319 -7.61 22.08 -30.65
N LEU A 320 -8.21 21.82 -29.49
CA LEU A 320 -9.00 20.61 -29.26
C LEU A 320 -10.24 20.56 -30.16
N GLU A 321 -11.00 21.64 -30.26
CA GLU A 321 -12.19 21.71 -31.12
C GLU A 321 -11.83 21.44 -32.59
N SER A 322 -10.73 22.01 -33.09
CA SER A 322 -10.24 21.78 -34.46
C SER A 322 -9.90 20.32 -34.77
N VAL A 323 -9.52 19.54 -33.75
CA VAL A 323 -9.20 18.11 -33.84
C VAL A 323 -10.45 17.25 -33.72
N VAL A 324 -11.37 17.62 -32.83
CA VAL A 324 -12.64 16.92 -32.61
C VAL A 324 -13.57 17.05 -33.82
N THR A 325 -13.65 18.23 -34.46
CA THR A 325 -14.48 18.41 -35.67
C THR A 325 -14.03 17.52 -36.84
N LYS A 326 -12.74 17.16 -36.89
CA LYS A 326 -12.19 16.27 -37.92
C LYS A 326 -12.45 14.78 -37.65
N ASN A 327 -12.75 14.39 -36.41
CA ASN A 327 -12.97 12.99 -36.01
C ASN A 327 -14.01 12.90 -34.87
N PRO A 328 -15.32 12.91 -35.19
CA PRO A 328 -16.38 12.87 -34.19
C PRO A 328 -16.51 11.53 -33.44
N ASP A 329 -15.93 10.43 -33.96
CA ASP A 329 -16.40 9.08 -33.63
C ASP A 329 -15.51 8.21 -32.71
N SER A 330 -14.46 8.72 -32.06
CA SER A 330 -13.84 7.92 -30.97
C SER A 330 -12.88 8.71 -30.08
N PRO A 331 -12.97 8.60 -28.73
CA PRO A 331 -12.00 9.16 -27.79
C PRO A 331 -10.57 8.62 -28.00
N ILE A 332 -10.42 7.38 -28.49
CA ILE A 332 -9.15 6.74 -28.85
C ILE A 332 -8.46 7.47 -30.01
N ARG A 333 -9.27 7.97 -30.95
CA ARG A 333 -8.78 8.75 -32.09
C ARG A 333 -8.40 10.15 -31.67
N VAL A 334 -9.04 10.73 -30.66
CA VAL A 334 -8.70 12.06 -30.15
C VAL A 334 -7.27 12.06 -29.58
N GLY A 335 -6.94 11.10 -28.71
CA GLY A 335 -5.57 10.99 -28.15
C GLY A 335 -4.49 10.79 -29.22
N SER A 336 -4.69 9.84 -30.13
CA SER A 336 -3.74 9.58 -31.22
C SER A 336 -3.63 10.72 -32.25
N THR A 337 -4.71 11.49 -32.46
CA THR A 337 -4.69 12.65 -33.35
C THR A 337 -4.01 13.85 -32.69
N LEU A 338 -4.21 14.07 -31.38
CA LEU A 338 -3.50 15.10 -30.62
C LEU A 338 -1.99 14.85 -30.59
N LEU A 339 -1.57 13.58 -30.49
CA LEU A 339 -0.17 13.18 -30.59
C LEU A 339 0.39 13.44 -32.00
N LYS A 340 -0.34 13.06 -33.06
CA LYS A 340 0.06 13.34 -34.46
C LYS A 340 0.12 14.84 -34.78
N ALA A 341 -0.72 15.64 -34.12
CA ALA A 341 -0.72 17.10 -34.25
C ALA A 341 0.40 17.77 -33.44
N GLY A 342 1.16 17.01 -32.62
CA GLY A 342 2.24 17.52 -31.77
C GLY A 342 1.75 18.41 -30.63
N VAL A 343 0.46 18.33 -30.27
CA VAL A 343 -0.13 19.13 -29.18
C VAL A 343 0.20 18.53 -27.82
N ILE A 344 0.27 17.19 -27.76
CA ILE A 344 0.65 16.44 -26.57
C ILE A 344 1.78 15.46 -26.94
N ASP A 345 2.66 15.20 -26.00
CA ASP A 345 3.67 14.16 -26.10
C ASP A 345 3.13 12.80 -25.61
N GLU A 346 3.85 11.73 -25.96
CA GLU A 346 3.47 10.37 -25.62
C GLU A 346 3.40 10.14 -24.10
N SER A 347 4.28 10.78 -23.33
CA SER A 347 4.32 10.63 -21.87
C SER A 347 3.13 11.29 -21.19
N THR A 348 2.70 12.46 -21.68
CA THR A 348 1.50 13.15 -21.18
C THR A 348 0.23 12.42 -21.59
N LEU A 349 0.15 11.89 -22.82
CA LEU A 349 -0.98 11.07 -23.24
C LEU A 349 -1.13 9.82 -22.37
N TYR A 350 -0.03 9.11 -22.12
CA TYR A 350 -0.02 7.93 -21.25
C TYR A 350 -0.48 8.27 -19.83
N SER A 351 0.02 9.36 -19.27
CA SER A 351 -0.39 9.86 -17.94
C SER A 351 -1.87 10.23 -17.89
N ALA A 352 -2.37 10.90 -18.93
CA ALA A 352 -3.76 11.32 -19.02
C ALA A 352 -4.72 10.13 -19.13
N LEU A 353 -4.37 9.10 -19.93
CA LEU A 353 -5.19 7.89 -20.06
C LEU A 353 -5.27 7.09 -18.75
N ARG A 354 -4.17 7.02 -18.00
CA ARG A 354 -4.15 6.38 -16.67
C ARG A 354 -5.04 7.10 -15.68
N LEU A 355 -4.89 8.42 -15.57
CA LEU A 355 -5.69 9.24 -14.66
C LEU A 355 -7.18 9.28 -15.08
N GLN A 356 -7.47 9.28 -16.38
CA GLN A 356 -8.82 9.15 -16.91
C GLN A 356 -9.43 7.79 -16.55
N THR A 357 -8.66 6.71 -16.63
CA THR A 357 -9.10 5.38 -16.21
C THR A 357 -9.47 5.37 -14.74
N SER A 358 -8.61 5.91 -13.87
CA SER A 358 -8.87 6.00 -12.44
C SER A 358 -10.06 6.89 -12.09
N LEU A 359 -10.31 7.96 -12.85
CA LEU A 359 -11.52 8.78 -12.74
C LEU A 359 -12.77 8.00 -13.14
N ARG A 360 -12.73 7.31 -14.29
CA ARG A 360 -13.87 6.52 -14.81
C ARG A 360 -14.26 5.37 -13.88
N LEU A 361 -13.28 4.76 -13.22
CA LEU A 361 -13.52 3.69 -12.23
C LEU A 361 -13.85 4.25 -10.83
N GLY A 362 -13.90 5.57 -10.65
CA GLY A 362 -14.28 6.20 -9.38
C GLY A 362 -13.22 6.15 -8.28
N TYR A 363 -11.96 5.90 -8.63
CA TYR A 363 -10.84 5.92 -7.67
C TYR A 363 -10.27 7.33 -7.45
N LEU A 364 -10.57 8.27 -8.35
CA LEU A 364 -10.22 9.69 -8.22
C LEU A 364 -11.45 10.56 -8.45
N SER A 365 -11.49 11.73 -7.80
CA SER A 365 -12.45 12.79 -8.15
C SER A 365 -11.93 13.60 -9.34
N ARG A 366 -12.82 14.23 -10.11
CA ARG A 366 -12.44 15.07 -11.25
C ARG A 366 -11.44 16.16 -10.86
N GLU A 367 -11.72 16.86 -9.76
CA GLU A 367 -10.84 17.89 -9.19
C GLU A 367 -9.43 17.34 -8.96
N LYS A 368 -9.31 16.17 -8.33
CA LYS A 368 -8.01 15.57 -8.03
C LYS A 368 -7.31 15.06 -9.29
N THR A 369 -8.07 14.52 -10.25
CA THR A 369 -7.56 14.10 -11.56
C THR A 369 -6.96 15.26 -12.34
N VAL A 370 -7.65 16.40 -12.40
CA VAL A 370 -7.18 17.62 -13.08
C VAL A 370 -5.93 18.18 -12.39
N GLU A 371 -5.92 18.22 -11.06
CA GLU A 371 -4.77 18.65 -10.26
C GLU A 371 -3.53 17.77 -10.55
N LEU A 372 -3.69 16.44 -10.53
CA LEU A 372 -2.61 15.49 -10.81
C LEU A 372 -2.11 15.60 -12.25
N LEU A 373 -3.02 15.75 -13.22
CA LEU A 373 -2.66 15.88 -14.62
C LEU A 373 -1.87 17.17 -14.88
N LYS A 374 -2.30 18.27 -14.26
CA LYS A 374 -1.56 19.54 -14.29
C LYS A 374 -0.17 19.39 -13.66
N TYR A 375 -0.07 18.73 -12.50
CA TYR A 375 1.22 18.48 -11.85
C TYR A 375 2.17 17.67 -12.73
N CYS A 376 1.68 16.62 -13.40
CA CYS A 376 2.47 15.82 -14.34
C CYS A 376 2.99 16.69 -15.50
N ASN A 377 2.15 17.57 -16.05
CA ASN A 377 2.50 18.45 -17.16
C ASN A 377 3.52 19.53 -16.75
N ASP A 378 3.29 20.23 -15.65
CA ASP A 378 4.12 21.34 -15.19
C ASP A 378 5.53 20.87 -14.79
N ASN A 379 5.62 19.71 -14.14
CA ASN A 379 6.88 19.17 -13.64
C ASN A 379 7.53 18.12 -14.55
N LYS A 380 6.89 17.78 -15.69
CA LYS A 380 7.27 16.63 -16.54
C LYS A 380 7.51 15.36 -15.70
N ALA A 381 6.65 15.16 -14.71
CA ALA A 381 6.76 14.09 -13.73
C ALA A 381 5.92 12.88 -14.16
N SER A 382 6.35 11.68 -13.76
CA SER A 382 5.52 10.48 -13.94
C SER A 382 4.32 10.51 -12.99
N VAL A 383 3.29 9.73 -13.34
CA VAL A 383 2.07 9.60 -12.51
C VAL A 383 2.40 9.06 -11.11
N GLU A 384 3.39 8.17 -11.00
CA GLU A 384 3.86 7.63 -9.71
C GLU A 384 4.41 8.73 -8.80
N LYS A 385 5.21 9.64 -9.37
CA LYS A 385 5.75 10.78 -8.64
C LYS A 385 4.63 11.74 -8.25
N ALA A 386 3.66 11.99 -9.14
CA ALA A 386 2.50 12.79 -8.82
C ALA A 386 1.68 12.19 -7.67
N PHE A 387 1.45 10.88 -7.65
CA PHE A 387 0.77 10.18 -6.55
C PHE A 387 1.53 10.27 -5.23
N HIS A 388 2.84 10.08 -5.26
CA HIS A 388 3.69 10.17 -4.08
C HIS A 388 3.66 11.59 -3.48
N ASP A 389 3.93 12.60 -4.29
CA ASP A 389 4.05 14.00 -3.84
C ASP A 389 2.71 14.59 -3.40
N ASN A 390 1.59 14.07 -3.94
CA ASN A 390 0.23 14.48 -3.56
C ASN A 390 -0.42 13.57 -2.50
N HIS A 391 0.35 12.66 -1.89
CA HIS A 391 -0.13 11.69 -0.90
C HIS A 391 -1.43 10.96 -1.32
N THR A 392 -1.55 10.66 -2.61
CA THR A 392 -2.74 10.05 -3.19
C THR A 392 -2.40 8.65 -3.65
N TYR A 393 -3.12 7.65 -3.16
CA TYR A 393 -2.96 6.27 -3.59
C TYR A 393 -4.13 5.81 -4.44
N VAL A 394 -3.82 5.25 -5.62
CA VAL A 394 -4.76 4.54 -6.47
C VAL A 394 -4.20 3.12 -6.69
N PRO A 395 -4.98 2.05 -6.48
CA PRO A 395 -4.52 0.70 -6.74
C PRO A 395 -4.03 0.54 -8.18
N SER A 396 -2.83 0.02 -8.40
CA SER A 396 -2.21 -0.12 -9.72
C SER A 396 -3.12 -0.85 -10.72
N ARG A 397 -3.84 -1.89 -10.27
CA ARG A 397 -4.81 -2.63 -11.09
C ARG A 397 -5.98 -1.79 -11.63
N MET A 398 -6.25 -0.63 -11.03
CA MET A 398 -7.34 0.29 -11.38
C MET A 398 -6.87 1.51 -12.18
N GLN A 399 -5.65 1.45 -12.70
CA GLN A 399 -5.07 2.53 -13.52
C GLN A 399 -4.97 2.16 -15.00
N TRP A 400 -5.25 0.89 -15.35
CA TRP A 400 -4.98 0.34 -16.68
C TRP A 400 -6.25 -0.15 -17.36
N THR A 401 -6.56 0.41 -18.54
CA THR A 401 -7.59 -0.12 -19.44
C THR A 401 -7.13 -0.08 -20.89
N TRP A 402 -7.49 -1.11 -21.67
CA TRP A 402 -7.28 -1.18 -23.13
C TRP A 402 -8.25 -0.26 -23.92
N VAL A 403 -8.89 0.72 -23.26
CA VAL A 403 -9.97 1.50 -23.86
C VAL A 403 -9.42 2.58 -24.77
#